data_AF-A0A3N8FQN6-F1
#
_entry.id   AF-A0A3N8FQN6-F1
#
_cell.length_a   1.000
_cell.length_b   1.000
_cell.length_c   1.000
_cell.angle_alpha   90.00
_cell.angle_beta   90.00
_cell.angle_gamma   90.00
#
_symmetry.space_group_name_H-M   'P 1'
#
loop_
_entity.id
_entity.type
_entity.pdbx_description
1 polymer ?
#
loop_
_entity_poly.entity_id
_entity_poly.type
_entity_poly.pdbx_seq_one_letter_code
_entity_poly.pdbx_strand_id
1 'polypeptide(L)'
;MRWAKVICFAAGLRDQGLPSEVALVSSIARRIETGTVRQIIEAMPDVDATIVKGLIARLAIVAWLRLDLSRTGYTLDTSWRWEGEP
;
A
#
# COMPACT_ATOMS: atom_id res chain seq x y z
N MET A 1 -17.81 -0.08 -5.89
CA MET A 1 -16.57 -0.80 -6.33
C MET A 1 -15.28 -0.10 -5.84
N ARG A 2 -15.08 0.10 -4.53
CA ARG A 2 -13.88 0.82 -4.01
C ARG A 2 -12.68 -0.10 -3.81
N TRP A 3 -12.93 -1.32 -3.31
CA TRP A 3 -11.93 -2.37 -3.14
C TRP A 3 -11.50 -3.05 -4.45
N ALA A 4 -12.31 -2.99 -5.51
CA ALA A 4 -11.99 -3.63 -6.79
C ALA A 4 -10.61 -3.19 -7.34
N LYS A 5 -10.30 -1.89 -7.25
CA LYS A 5 -8.98 -1.37 -7.65
C LYS A 5 -7.85 -1.95 -6.80
N VAL A 6 -8.01 -1.99 -5.48
CA VAL A 6 -7.03 -2.54 -4.53
C VAL A 6 -6.76 -4.01 -4.86
N ILE A 7 -7.82 -4.79 -5.07
CA ILE A 7 -7.72 -6.21 -5.43
C ILE A 7 -6.99 -6.40 -6.76
N CYS A 8 -7.34 -5.64 -7.80
CA CYS A 8 -6.66 -5.73 -9.10
C CYS A 8 -5.17 -5.41 -9.00
N PHE A 9 -4.80 -4.39 -8.23
CA PHE A 9 -3.40 -4.02 -8.01
C PHE A 9 -2.61 -5.13 -7.30
N ALA A 10 -3.16 -5.69 -6.22
CA ALA A 10 -2.52 -6.78 -5.51
C ALA A 10 -2.42 -8.06 -6.36
N ALA A 11 -3.45 -8.34 -7.16
CA ALA A 11 -3.48 -9.46 -8.09
C ALA A 11 -2.40 -9.33 -9.18
N GLY A 12 -2.22 -8.14 -9.76
CA GLY A 12 -1.21 -7.88 -10.79
C GLY A 12 0.23 -8.12 -10.34
N LEU A 13 0.49 -8.07 -9.04
CA LEU A 13 1.81 -8.35 -8.47
C LEU A 13 1.93 -9.77 -7.88
N ARG A 14 0.87 -10.58 -7.85
CA ARG A 14 0.80 -11.82 -7.03
C ARG A 14 2.00 -12.75 -7.23
N ASP A 15 2.42 -12.93 -8.48
CA ASP A 15 3.51 -13.84 -8.84
C ASP A 15 4.89 -13.15 -8.87
N GLN A 16 4.95 -11.87 -8.52
CA GLN A 16 6.20 -11.11 -8.38
C GLN A 16 6.73 -11.25 -6.95
N GLY A 17 7.87 -11.92 -6.82
CA GLY A 17 8.67 -11.95 -5.61
C GLY A 17 9.35 -10.60 -5.39
N LEU A 18 8.68 -9.70 -4.69
CA LEU A 18 9.17 -8.36 -4.33
C LEU A 18 9.44 -8.23 -2.82
N PRO A 19 10.25 -9.11 -2.20
CA PRO A 19 10.41 -9.13 -0.74
C PRO A 19 11.13 -7.88 -0.22
N SER A 20 12.09 -7.33 -0.97
CA SER A 20 12.82 -6.10 -0.65
C SER A 20 11.88 -4.90 -0.59
N GLU A 21 11.04 -4.75 -1.61
CA GLU A 21 10.13 -3.63 -1.75
C GLU A 21 9.00 -3.73 -0.73
N VAL A 22 8.50 -4.94 -0.46
CA VAL A 22 7.54 -5.18 0.65
C VAL A 22 8.16 -4.76 1.98
N ALA A 23 9.40 -5.18 2.27
CA ALA A 23 10.08 -4.81 3.51
C ALA A 23 10.28 -3.29 3.62
N LEU A 24 10.62 -2.61 2.52
CA LEU A 24 10.75 -1.16 2.47
C LEU A 24 9.42 -0.45 2.74
N VAL A 25 8.34 -0.82 2.05
CA VAL A 25 7.00 -0.25 2.27
C VAL A 25 6.57 -0.46 3.72
N SER A 26 6.73 -1.66 4.26
CA SER A 26 6.37 -1.98 5.66
C SER A 26 7.21 -1.20 6.66
N SER A 27 8.52 -1.04 6.44
CA SER A 27 9.40 -0.25 7.30
C SER A 27 9.01 1.23 7.33
N ILE A 28 8.75 1.82 6.14
CA ILE A 28 8.28 3.20 6.01
C ILE A 28 6.92 3.36 6.71
N ALA A 29 5.97 2.46 6.43
CA ALA A 29 4.64 2.50 7.00
C ALA A 29 4.66 2.37 8.53
N ARG A 30 5.47 1.47 9.07
CA ARG A 30 5.66 1.29 10.51
C ARG A 30 6.26 2.53 11.18
N ARG A 31 7.19 3.21 10.51
CA ARG A 31 7.83 4.44 11.04
C ARG A 31 6.88 5.64 11.03
N ILE A 32 6.06 5.76 9.98
CA ILE A 32 5.16 6.90 9.79
C ILE A 32 3.82 6.69 10.50
N GLU A 33 3.41 5.43 10.73
CA GLU A 33 2.18 4.95 11.38
C GLU A 33 0.86 5.33 10.70
N THR A 34 0.77 6.50 10.08
CA THR A 34 -0.42 6.99 9.40
C THR A 34 -0.04 8.00 8.32
N GLY A 35 -0.75 7.99 7.20
CA GLY A 35 -0.44 8.91 6.11
C GLY A 35 -1.36 8.75 4.91
N THR A 36 -0.85 9.13 3.74
CA THR A 36 -1.52 8.93 2.45
C THR A 36 -0.68 8.01 1.55
N VAL A 37 -1.33 7.39 0.56
CA VAL A 37 -0.65 6.57 -0.45
C VAL A 37 0.47 7.36 -1.14
N ARG A 38 0.24 8.65 -1.41
CA ARG A 38 1.22 9.59 -1.96
C ARG A 38 2.51 9.63 -1.14
N GLN A 39 2.40 9.76 0.18
CA GLN A 39 3.56 9.88 1.06
C GLN A 39 4.46 8.64 1.01
N ILE A 40 3.89 7.43 0.90
CA ILE A 40 4.70 6.21 0.74
C ILE A 40 5.41 6.20 -0.61
N ILE A 41 4.72 6.60 -1.69
CA ILE A 41 5.30 6.65 -3.04
C ILE A 41 6.45 7.67 -3.09
N GLU A 42 6.25 8.87 -2.52
CA GLU A 42 7.28 9.92 -2.47
C GLU A 42 8.49 9.50 -1.61
N ALA A 43 8.30 8.62 -0.63
CA ALA A 43 9.39 8.05 0.16
C ALA A 43 10.17 6.93 -0.56
N MET A 44 9.72 6.50 -1.74
CA MET A 44 10.33 5.43 -2.54
C MET A 44 10.53 5.86 -4.00
N PRO A 45 11.33 6.92 -4.26
CA PRO A 45 11.48 7.48 -5.61
C PRO A 45 12.11 6.51 -6.62
N ASP A 46 12.87 5.51 -6.13
CA ASP A 46 13.56 4.53 -6.97
C ASP A 46 12.68 3.33 -7.38
N VAL A 47 11.44 3.26 -6.89
CA VAL A 47 10.50 2.18 -7.19
C VAL A 47 9.31 2.73 -7.96
N ASP A 48 8.90 2.02 -9.02
CA ASP A 48 7.75 2.43 -9.82
C ASP A 48 6.50 2.62 -8.95
N ALA A 49 5.84 3.76 -9.09
CA ALA A 49 4.70 4.15 -8.26
C ALA A 49 3.52 3.16 -8.36
N THR A 50 3.37 2.47 -9.49
CA THR A 50 2.35 1.43 -9.70
C THR A 50 2.68 0.19 -8.88
N ILE A 51 3.95 -0.19 -8.82
CA ILE A 51 4.44 -1.28 -7.96
C ILE A 51 4.18 -0.91 -6.49
N VAL A 52 4.60 0.28 -6.04
CA VAL A 52 4.39 0.73 -4.65
C VAL A 52 2.90 0.69 -4.28
N LYS A 53 2.01 1.16 -5.17
CA LYS A 53 0.55 1.04 -4.98
C LYS A 53 0.07 -0.40 -4.82
N GLY A 54 0.57 -1.31 -5.65
CA GLY A 54 0.23 -2.73 -5.53
C GLY A 54 0.73 -3.36 -4.23
N LEU A 55 1.89 -2.93 -3.73
CA LEU A 55 2.43 -3.39 -2.46
C LEU A 55 1.61 -2.86 -1.27
N ILE A 56 1.24 -1.57 -1.27
CA ILE A 56 0.32 -1.00 -0.27
C ILE A 56 -1.01 -1.76 -0.27
N ALA A 57 -1.56 -2.03 -1.46
CA ALA A 57 -2.78 -2.82 -1.60
C ALA A 57 -2.64 -4.24 -1.04
N ARG A 58 -1.51 -4.91 -1.30
CA ARG A 58 -1.20 -6.23 -0.74
C ARG A 58 -1.14 -6.20 0.78
N LEU A 59 -0.40 -5.25 1.36
CA LEU A 59 -0.30 -5.06 2.81
C LEU A 59 -1.65 -4.79 3.46
N ALA A 60 -2.53 -4.07 2.77
CA ALA A 60 -3.89 -3.83 3.24
C ALA A 60 -4.77 -5.09 3.22
N ILE A 61 -4.59 -5.96 2.21
CA ILE A 61 -5.30 -7.24 2.14
C ILE A 61 -4.87 -8.20 3.25
N VAL A 62 -3.59 -8.18 3.63
CA VAL A 62 -3.06 -8.99 4.76
C VAL A 62 -3.18 -8.28 6.12
N ALA A 63 -3.95 -7.19 6.18
CA ALA A 63 -4.27 -6.44 7.40
C ALA A 63 -3.09 -5.77 8.13
N TRP A 64 -1.92 -5.60 7.49
CA TRP A 64 -0.81 -4.81 8.08
C TRP A 64 -1.07 -3.31 8.01
N LEU A 65 -1.85 -2.92 7.00
CA LEU A 65 -2.31 -1.56 6.76
C LEU A 65 -3.82 -1.51 6.68
N ARG A 66 -4.42 -0.45 7.22
CA ARG A 66 -5.83 -0.14 7.02
C ARG A 66 -5.97 1.07 6.11
N LEU A 67 -6.64 0.90 4.96
CA LEU A 67 -6.97 1.98 4.04
C LEU A 67 -8.34 2.58 4.39
N ASP A 68 -8.44 3.91 4.41
CA ASP A 68 -9.73 4.62 4.48
C ASP A 68 -10.29 4.84 3.07
N LEU A 69 -11.23 3.98 2.70
CA LEU A 69 -11.98 4.05 1.44
C LEU A 69 -13.43 4.53 1.67
N SER A 70 -13.72 5.22 2.77
CA SER A 70 -15.08 5.66 3.13
C SER A 70 -15.61 6.79 2.22
N ARG A 71 -14.72 7.63 1.68
CA ARG A 71 -15.08 8.80 0.85
C ARG A 71 -14.88 8.54 -0.64
N THR A 72 -13.72 8.00 -1.02
CA THR A 72 -13.32 7.82 -2.42
C THR A 72 -12.81 6.39 -2.67
N GLY A 73 -12.55 6.05 -3.93
CA GLY A 73 -11.83 4.82 -4.26
C GLY A 73 -10.35 4.91 -3.89
N TYR A 74 -9.59 3.87 -4.22
CA TYR A 74 -8.14 3.86 -4.00
C TYR A 74 -7.44 4.88 -4.91
N THR A 75 -6.91 5.96 -4.33
CA THR A 75 -6.22 7.08 -4.99
C THR A 75 -4.93 7.44 -4.23
N LEU A 76 -4.17 8.43 -4.72
CA LEU A 76 -2.99 8.94 -4.04
C LEU A 76 -3.30 9.58 -2.68
N ASP A 77 -4.51 10.12 -2.54
CA ASP A 77 -4.93 10.83 -1.32
C ASP A 77 -5.68 9.90 -0.35
N THR A 78 -5.78 8.60 -0.66
CA THR A 78 -6.32 7.59 0.26
C THR A 78 -5.47 7.57 1.53
N SER A 79 -6.12 7.87 2.66
CA SER A 79 -5.50 7.78 3.97
C SER A 79 -5.30 6.33 4.37
N TRP A 80 -4.25 6.07 5.14
CA TRP A 80 -3.94 4.76 5.68
C TRP A 80 -3.44 4.85 7.12
N ARG A 81 -3.55 3.75 7.85
CA ARG A 81 -2.98 3.54 9.19
C ARG A 81 -2.26 2.20 9.24
N TRP A 82 -1.14 2.14 9.95
CA TRP A 82 -0.44 0.92 10.32
C TRP A 82 -1.18 0.18 11.42
N GLU A 83 -1.46 -1.11 11.20
CA GLU A 83 -2.17 -1.96 12.17
C GLU A 83 -1.23 -3.01 12.82
N GLY A 84 -0.02 -3.18 12.28
CA GLY A 84 0.94 -4.19 12.75
C GLY A 84 0.90 -5.47 11.93
N GLU A 85 2.02 -6.19 11.92
CA GLU A 85 2.09 -7.57 11.40
C GLU A 85 1.45 -8.50 12.47
N PRO A 86 0.45 -9.33 12.10
CA PRO A 86 -0.19 -10.27 13.02
C PRO A 86 0.72 -11.43 13.42
#